data_AF-A0A9R0SH40-F1
#
_entry.id   AF-A0A9R0SH40-F1
#
_cell.length_a   1.000
_cell.length_b   1.000
_cell.length_c   1.000
_cell.angle_alpha   90.00
_cell.angle_beta   90.00
_cell.angle_gamma   90.00
#
_symmetry.space_group_name_H-M   'P 1'
#
loop_
_entity.id
_entity.type
_entity.pdbx_description
1 polymer ?
#
loop_
_entity_poly.entity_id
_entity_poly.type
_entity_poly.pdbx_seq_one_letter_code
_entity_poly.pdbx_strand_id
1 'polypeptide(L)'
;MRIEEVQSTSKKQRIATHTHIKGLGLDANGTAIGMSAGFVGQAEAREACGLVVDMIRQKKMAGRALLLAGPPATGKTALALGISQELGSKVPFCPMVGSEVYSSEVKKTEVLMENFRRAIGLRIKENKEVYEGEVTELSPEASESSTGGYGKNISHVIIGLKTVKGTKQLKLDPTIYDALIKEKVTVCSQPSLALCLCC
;
A
#
# COMPACT_ATOMS: atom_id res chain seq x y z
N MET A 1 -10.59 -3.48 -15.76
CA MET A 1 -9.28 -3.77 -15.14
C MET A 1 -9.45 -3.55 -13.64
N ARG A 2 -9.48 -4.59 -12.81
CA ARG A 2 -9.54 -4.42 -11.34
C ARG A 2 -8.14 -4.01 -10.87
N ILE A 3 -8.01 -2.77 -10.41
CA ILE A 3 -6.78 -2.30 -9.79
C ILE A 3 -6.82 -2.81 -8.36
N GLU A 4 -6.10 -3.90 -8.09
CA GLU A 4 -5.84 -4.31 -6.72
C GLU A 4 -4.76 -3.40 -6.15
N GLU A 5 -5.16 -2.59 -5.16
CA GLU A 5 -4.20 -1.85 -4.36
C GLU A 5 -3.35 -2.86 -3.60
N VAL A 6 -2.07 -2.94 -3.95
CA VAL A 6 -1.11 -3.74 -3.19
C VAL A 6 -0.88 -3.03 -1.87
N GLN A 7 -1.82 -3.19 -0.93
CA GLN A 7 -1.49 -3.01 0.47
C GLN A 7 -0.39 -4.02 0.74
N SER A 8 0.81 -3.52 1.03
CA SER A 8 1.90 -4.33 1.54
C SER A 8 1.31 -5.09 2.72
N THR A 9 0.99 -6.37 2.50
CA THR A 9 0.36 -7.19 3.51
C THR A 9 1.41 -7.25 4.61
N SER A 10 1.23 -6.43 5.64
CA SER A 10 1.89 -6.61 6.92
C SER A 10 1.26 -7.86 7.51
N LYS A 11 1.51 -9.03 6.89
CA LYS A 11 1.39 -10.31 7.56
C LYS A 11 2.13 -10.11 8.86
N LYS A 12 1.38 -10.20 9.97
CA LYS A 12 1.88 -10.10 11.33
C LYS A 12 3.20 -10.86 11.38
N GLN A 13 4.32 -10.13 11.41
CA GLN A 13 5.62 -10.75 11.22
C GLN A 13 5.85 -11.67 12.42
N ARG A 14 5.72 -12.99 12.19
CA ARG A 14 6.30 -13.97 13.10
C ARG A 14 7.78 -13.63 13.19
N ILE A 15 8.35 -13.70 14.40
CA ILE A 15 9.76 -13.39 14.64
C ILE A 15 10.60 -14.23 13.68
N ALA A 16 11.10 -13.60 12.62
CA ALA A 16 12.03 -14.20 11.68
C ALA A 16 13.46 -14.09 12.22
N THR A 17 14.34 -14.95 11.76
CA THR A 17 15.76 -15.02 12.18
C THR A 17 16.51 -13.70 12.02
N HIS A 18 16.05 -12.79 11.16
CA HIS A 18 16.68 -11.50 10.89
C HIS A 18 15.84 -10.28 11.31
N THR A 19 14.88 -10.45 12.22
CA THR A 19 14.04 -9.34 12.75
C THR A 19 14.82 -8.25 13.49
N HIS A 20 16.02 -8.56 13.96
CA HIS A 20 16.91 -7.60 14.62
C HIS A 20 17.55 -6.60 13.65
N ILE A 21 17.53 -6.86 12.34
CA ILE A 21 18.13 -6.00 11.33
C ILE A 21 17.17 -4.85 10.98
N LYS A 22 17.61 -3.62 11.24
CA LYS A 22 16.82 -2.39 11.03
C LYS A 22 17.35 -1.50 9.89
N GLY A 23 18.51 -1.82 9.33
CA GLY A 23 19.19 -1.04 8.30
C GLY A 23 20.66 -1.48 8.18
N LEU A 24 21.45 -0.81 7.34
CA LEU A 24 22.87 -1.19 7.16
C LEU A 24 23.80 -0.66 8.27
N GLY A 25 23.37 0.36 9.01
CA GLY A 25 24.16 0.92 10.12
C GLY A 25 25.42 1.64 9.66
N LEU A 26 25.28 2.44 8.60
CA LEU A 26 26.32 3.31 8.05
C LEU A 26 26.17 4.73 8.62
N ASP A 27 27.27 5.46 8.67
CA ASP A 27 27.26 6.90 8.95
C ASP A 27 26.86 7.73 7.70
N ALA A 28 26.83 9.05 7.83
CA ALA A 28 26.52 9.94 6.71
C ALA A 28 27.61 9.95 5.61
N ASN A 29 28.82 9.49 5.90
CA ASN A 29 29.93 9.39 4.96
C ASN A 29 29.97 8.03 4.25
N GLY A 30 29.09 7.10 4.62
CA GLY A 30 29.04 5.74 4.08
C GLY A 30 29.97 4.75 4.78
N THR A 31 30.59 5.12 5.90
CA THR A 31 31.46 4.27 6.71
C THR A 31 30.64 3.42 7.68
N ALA A 32 31.01 2.15 7.85
CA ALA A 32 30.26 1.23 8.70
C ALA A 32 30.57 1.43 10.19
N ILE A 33 29.53 1.63 11.00
CA ILE A 33 29.66 1.74 12.46
C ILE A 33 29.79 0.31 13.02
N GLY A 34 30.74 0.08 13.93
CA GLY A 34 31.11 -1.26 14.43
C GLY A 34 29.94 -2.10 14.96
N MET A 35 29.02 -1.48 15.70
CA MET A 35 27.75 -2.07 16.15
C MET A 35 26.61 -1.08 15.92
N SER A 36 25.79 -1.33 14.89
CA SER A 36 24.66 -0.45 14.57
C SER A 36 23.60 -1.19 13.74
N ALA A 37 22.34 -0.74 13.85
CA ALA A 37 21.19 -1.23 13.10
C ALA A 37 20.97 -2.77 13.12
N GLY A 38 21.47 -3.45 14.15
CA GLY A 38 21.41 -4.90 14.31
C GLY A 38 22.59 -5.68 13.71
N PHE A 39 23.53 -5.00 13.04
CA PHE A 39 24.76 -5.60 12.53
C PHE A 39 25.92 -5.44 13.53
N VAL A 40 26.81 -6.44 13.52
CA VAL A 40 28.08 -6.46 14.25
C VAL A 40 29.18 -6.86 13.26
N GLY A 41 30.21 -6.03 13.12
CA GLY A 41 31.33 -6.30 12.22
C GLY A 41 30.97 -6.21 10.74
N GLN A 42 31.65 -6.97 9.88
CA GLN A 42 31.45 -6.98 8.42
C GLN A 42 31.39 -5.58 7.79
N ALA A 43 32.38 -4.73 8.12
CA ALA A 43 32.40 -3.32 7.71
C ALA A 43 32.40 -3.18 6.18
N GLU A 44 33.37 -3.82 5.50
CA GLU A 44 33.55 -3.73 4.05
C GLU A 44 32.29 -4.09 3.26
N ALA A 45 31.61 -5.19 3.63
CA ALA A 45 30.40 -5.60 2.93
C ALA A 45 29.22 -4.63 3.17
N ARG A 46 29.14 -4.03 4.37
CA ARG A 46 28.10 -3.04 4.69
C ARG A 46 28.33 -1.75 3.91
N GLU A 47 29.56 -1.28 3.83
CA GLU A 47 29.95 -0.10 3.05
C GLU A 47 29.65 -0.31 1.56
N ALA A 48 30.04 -1.49 1.02
CA ALA A 48 29.70 -1.87 -0.35
C ALA A 48 28.19 -1.92 -0.60
N CYS A 49 27.41 -2.45 0.36
CA CYS A 49 25.94 -2.45 0.27
C CYS A 49 25.36 -1.02 0.32
N GLY A 50 25.98 -0.11 1.08
CA GLY A 50 25.64 1.32 1.10
C GLY A 50 25.75 1.97 -0.28
N LEU A 51 26.88 1.74 -0.95
CA LEU A 51 27.07 2.20 -2.33
C LEU A 51 26.01 1.64 -3.28
N VAL A 52 25.63 0.38 -3.11
CA VAL A 52 24.55 -0.22 -3.90
C VAL A 52 23.20 0.45 -3.63
N VAL A 53 22.87 0.72 -2.37
CA VAL A 53 21.65 1.46 -2.00
C VAL A 53 21.62 2.82 -2.68
N ASP A 54 22.74 3.53 -2.68
CA ASP A 54 22.84 4.83 -3.35
C ASP A 54 22.69 4.72 -4.87
N MET A 55 23.27 3.70 -5.50
CA MET A 55 23.05 3.45 -6.93
C MET A 55 21.58 3.11 -7.24
N ILE A 56 20.87 2.41 -6.34
CA ILE A 56 19.44 2.12 -6.47
C ILE A 56 18.63 3.43 -6.34
N ARG A 57 18.93 4.26 -5.34
CA ARG A 57 18.29 5.58 -5.15
C ARG A 57 18.51 6.51 -6.35
N GLN A 58 19.70 6.46 -6.95
CA GLN A 58 20.05 7.19 -8.18
C GLN A 58 19.49 6.55 -9.46
N LYS A 59 18.79 5.41 -9.37
CA LYS A 59 18.21 4.65 -10.50
C LYS A 59 19.24 4.17 -11.54
N LYS A 60 20.51 4.00 -11.15
CA LYS A 60 21.61 3.53 -12.04
C LYS A 60 21.83 2.02 -12.03
N MET A 61 21.01 1.27 -11.27
CA MET A 61 21.09 -0.19 -11.13
C MET A 61 20.23 -1.00 -12.11
N ALA A 62 19.61 -0.35 -13.11
CA ALA A 62 18.73 -1.04 -14.05
C ALA A 62 19.46 -2.18 -14.79
N GLY A 63 18.91 -3.40 -14.71
CA GLY A 63 19.46 -4.58 -15.38
C GLY A 63 20.74 -5.17 -14.75
N ARG A 64 21.15 -4.70 -13.57
CA ARG A 64 22.33 -5.22 -12.86
C ARG A 64 21.95 -6.19 -11.77
N ALA A 65 22.78 -7.22 -11.55
CA ALA A 65 22.65 -8.16 -10.45
C ALA A 65 23.72 -7.90 -9.39
N LEU A 66 23.35 -8.02 -8.12
CA LEU A 66 24.28 -8.04 -6.98
C LEU A 66 24.46 -9.49 -6.52
N LEU A 67 25.69 -9.99 -6.54
CA LEU A 67 26.03 -11.31 -6.01
C LEU A 67 26.73 -11.15 -4.65
N LEU A 68 26.15 -11.73 -3.61
CA LEU A 68 26.77 -11.82 -2.28
C LEU A 68 27.41 -13.20 -2.14
N ALA A 69 28.74 -13.25 -2.16
CA ALA A 69 29.52 -14.48 -2.02
C ALA A 69 30.16 -14.59 -0.64
N GLY A 70 30.30 -15.82 -0.13
CA GLY A 70 31.00 -16.10 1.12
C GLY A 70 30.53 -17.39 1.81
N PRO A 71 31.25 -17.87 2.84
CA PRO A 71 30.90 -19.07 3.60
C PRO A 71 29.48 -19.04 4.17
N PRO A 72 28.83 -20.18 4.47
CA PRO A 72 27.52 -20.18 5.13
C PRO A 72 27.57 -19.43 6.47
N ALA A 73 26.42 -18.90 6.93
CA ALA A 73 26.27 -18.16 8.18
C ALA A 73 27.06 -16.82 8.32
N THR A 74 27.60 -16.26 7.23
CA THR A 74 28.33 -14.96 7.23
C THR A 74 27.45 -13.72 7.06
N GLY A 75 26.13 -13.83 7.27
CA GLY A 75 25.22 -12.69 7.22
C GLY A 75 24.81 -12.20 5.82
N LYS A 76 25.03 -12.98 4.75
CA LYS A 76 24.61 -12.61 3.38
C LYS A 76 23.11 -12.26 3.28
N THR A 77 22.24 -13.10 3.83
CA THR A 77 20.79 -12.85 3.85
C THR A 77 20.44 -11.65 4.74
N ALA A 78 21.20 -11.44 5.82
CA ALA A 78 21.03 -10.28 6.68
C ALA A 78 21.37 -8.99 5.92
N LEU A 79 22.46 -8.95 5.13
CA LEU A 79 22.81 -7.81 4.28
C LEU A 79 21.71 -7.48 3.26
N ALA A 80 21.14 -8.50 2.60
CA ALA A 80 20.03 -8.29 1.66
C ALA A 80 18.79 -7.68 2.33
N LEU A 81 18.48 -8.11 3.56
CA LEU A 81 17.41 -7.51 4.36
C LEU A 81 17.78 -6.10 4.84
N GLY A 82 19.05 -5.86 5.19
CA GLY A 82 19.56 -4.54 5.53
C GLY A 82 19.37 -3.53 4.39
N ILE A 83 19.70 -3.92 3.15
CA ILE A 83 19.45 -3.13 1.94
C ILE A 83 17.95 -2.82 1.79
N SER A 84 17.09 -3.81 1.98
CA SER A 84 15.64 -3.65 1.92
C SER A 84 15.12 -2.62 2.94
N GLN A 85 15.57 -2.72 4.19
CA GLN A 85 15.19 -1.77 5.24
C GLN A 85 15.71 -0.36 4.95
N GLU A 86 16.92 -0.24 4.38
CA GLU A 86 17.54 1.04 4.02
C GLU A 86 16.83 1.76 2.86
N LEU A 87 16.25 1.00 1.92
CA LEU A 87 15.41 1.53 0.84
C LEU A 87 14.01 1.94 1.34
N GLY A 88 13.56 1.31 2.43
CA GLY A 88 12.29 1.58 3.11
C GLY A 88 11.07 0.99 2.39
N SER A 89 9.88 1.21 2.97
CA SER A 89 8.61 0.63 2.50
C SER A 89 8.14 1.09 1.13
N LYS A 90 8.80 2.08 0.53
CA LYS A 90 8.48 2.60 -0.81
C LYS A 90 8.98 1.69 -1.93
N VAL A 91 9.99 0.85 -1.66
CA VAL A 91 10.57 -0.05 -2.66
C VAL A 91 10.13 -1.48 -2.31
N PRO A 92 9.46 -2.21 -3.21
CA PRO A 92 9.08 -3.59 -2.95
C PRO A 92 10.32 -4.47 -2.85
N PHE A 93 10.29 -5.41 -1.90
CA PHE A 93 11.34 -6.41 -1.71
C PHE A 93 10.71 -7.79 -1.68
N CYS A 94 11.13 -8.66 -2.61
CA CYS A 94 10.61 -10.01 -2.77
C CYS A 94 11.73 -11.03 -2.52
N PRO A 95 11.85 -11.58 -1.30
CA PRO A 95 12.77 -12.69 -1.04
C PRO A 95 12.18 -13.96 -1.67
N MET A 96 13.01 -14.70 -2.41
CA MET A 96 12.65 -15.98 -3.03
C MET A 96 13.72 -17.02 -2.72
N VAL A 97 13.31 -18.25 -2.45
CA VAL A 97 14.24 -19.38 -2.31
C VAL A 97 14.35 -20.11 -3.65
N GLY A 98 15.57 -20.49 -4.05
CA GLY A 98 15.80 -21.14 -5.35
C GLY A 98 15.00 -22.44 -5.56
N SER A 99 14.64 -23.15 -4.48
CA SER A 99 13.78 -24.33 -4.54
C SER A 99 12.34 -24.02 -4.92
N GLU A 100 11.86 -22.79 -4.67
CA GLU A 100 10.50 -22.37 -5.01
C GLU A 100 10.29 -22.23 -6.54
N VAL A 101 11.37 -22.14 -7.32
CA VAL A 101 11.31 -22.10 -8.79
C VAL A 101 10.84 -23.43 -9.39
N TYR A 102 11.05 -24.54 -8.68
CA TYR A 102 10.73 -25.88 -9.16
C TYR A 102 9.30 -26.25 -8.76
N SER A 103 8.38 -26.13 -9.70
CA SER A 103 6.98 -26.56 -9.56
C SER A 103 6.61 -27.58 -10.64
N SER A 104 5.72 -28.51 -10.30
CA SER A 104 5.14 -29.48 -11.23
C SER A 104 4.01 -28.87 -12.07
N GLU A 105 3.34 -27.85 -11.56
CA GLU A 105 2.14 -27.25 -12.17
C GLU A 105 2.48 -26.09 -13.11
N VAL A 106 3.54 -25.35 -12.80
CA VAL A 106 3.88 -24.10 -13.48
C VAL A 106 5.30 -24.18 -14.04
N LYS A 107 5.50 -23.63 -15.25
CA LYS A 107 6.82 -23.56 -15.88
C LYS A 107 7.78 -22.71 -15.05
N LYS A 108 9.03 -23.17 -14.91
CA LYS A 108 10.11 -22.47 -14.18
C LYS A 108 10.25 -20.98 -14.59
N THR A 109 10.10 -20.70 -15.89
CA THR A 109 10.17 -19.33 -16.43
C THR A 109 9.02 -18.46 -15.95
N GLU A 110 7.81 -19.01 -15.81
CA GLU A 110 6.65 -18.24 -15.35
C GLU A 110 6.79 -17.87 -13.88
N VAL A 111 7.27 -18.79 -13.04
CA VAL A 111 7.54 -18.52 -11.62
C VAL A 111 8.57 -17.39 -11.47
N LEU A 112 9.62 -17.37 -12.29
CA LEU A 112 10.60 -16.27 -12.30
C LEU A 112 9.98 -14.95 -12.76
N MET A 113 9.21 -14.96 -13.86
CA MET A 113 8.56 -13.76 -14.40
C MET A 113 7.55 -13.17 -13.41
N GLU A 114 6.82 -14.02 -12.69
CA GLU A 114 5.89 -13.57 -11.65
C GLU A 114 6.63 -12.87 -10.51
N ASN A 115 7.73 -13.45 -10.02
CA ASN A 115 8.54 -12.81 -8.97
C ASN A 115 9.17 -11.49 -9.43
N PHE A 116 9.61 -11.40 -10.69
CA PHE A 116 10.06 -10.13 -11.27
C PHE A 116 8.94 -9.08 -11.29
N ARG A 117 7.72 -9.45 -11.68
CA ARG A 117 6.56 -8.53 -11.65
C ARG A 117 6.24 -8.07 -10.23
N ARG A 118 6.30 -8.97 -9.24
CA ARG A 118 6.08 -8.64 -7.82
C ARG A 118 7.17 -7.71 -7.25
N ALA A 119 8.39 -7.80 -7.76
CA ALA A 119 9.51 -6.95 -7.35
C ALA A 119 9.52 -5.56 -8.03
N ILE A 120 8.63 -5.31 -8.99
CA ILE A 120 8.51 -4.01 -9.67
C ILE A 120 7.33 -3.24 -9.08
N GLY A 121 7.64 -2.12 -8.42
CA GLY A 121 6.62 -1.23 -7.85
C GLY A 121 6.26 -0.10 -8.80
N LEU A 122 4.97 0.07 -9.08
CA LEU A 122 4.43 1.24 -9.77
C LEU A 122 3.70 2.13 -8.78
N ARG A 123 4.10 3.40 -8.69
CA ARG A 123 3.43 4.38 -7.84
C ARG A 123 2.66 5.36 -8.72
N ILE A 124 1.33 5.26 -8.68
CA ILE A 124 0.43 6.17 -9.38
C ILE A 124 -0.03 7.22 -8.37
N LYS A 125 0.08 8.50 -8.72
CA LYS A 125 -0.49 9.59 -7.93
C LYS A 125 -1.75 10.05 -8.65
N GLU A 126 -2.89 9.85 -8.01
CA GLU A 126 -4.19 10.28 -8.50
C GLU A 126 -4.74 11.37 -7.58
N ASN A 127 -5.34 12.40 -8.18
CA ASN A 127 -6.04 13.44 -7.43
C ASN A 127 -7.54 13.10 -7.48
N LYS A 128 -8.14 12.87 -6.31
CA LYS A 128 -9.57 12.58 -6.19
C LYS A 128 -10.23 13.66 -5.34
N GLU A 129 -11.27 14.29 -5.88
CA GLU A 129 -12.12 15.19 -5.09
C GLU A 129 -13.12 14.35 -4.31
N VAL A 130 -13.10 14.48 -2.98
CA VAL A 130 -13.98 13.75 -2.07
C VAL A 130 -14.77 14.73 -1.21
N TYR A 131 -16.05 14.40 -0.98
CA TYR A 131 -16.90 15.13 -0.05
C TYR A 131 -16.91 14.38 1.28
N GLU A 132 -16.45 15.04 2.33
CA GLU A 132 -16.44 14.50 3.70
C GLU A 132 -17.24 15.44 4.61
N GLY A 133 -18.08 14.86 5.48
CA GLY A 133 -18.86 15.61 6.45
C GLY A 133 -19.87 14.73 7.18
N GLU A 134 -20.44 15.26 8.25
CA GLU A 134 -21.55 14.64 8.98
C GLU A 134 -22.86 14.82 8.20
N VAL A 135 -23.65 13.76 8.08
CA VAL A 135 -24.93 13.79 7.35
C VAL A 135 -25.99 14.45 8.24
N THR A 136 -26.41 15.67 7.87
CA THR A 136 -27.47 16.40 8.57
C THR A 136 -28.85 16.15 7.97
N GLU A 137 -28.91 15.95 6.66
CA GLU A 137 -30.16 15.77 5.93
C GLU A 137 -29.95 14.73 4.84
N LEU A 138 -30.90 13.80 4.71
CA LEU A 138 -30.96 12.82 3.63
C LEU A 138 -32.40 12.75 3.15
N SER A 139 -32.67 13.24 1.95
CA SER A 139 -34.03 13.28 1.40
C SER A 139 -34.04 12.91 -0.08
N PRO A 140 -34.66 11.79 -0.46
CA PRO A 140 -34.88 11.46 -1.86
C PRO A 140 -36.05 12.28 -2.43
N GLU A 141 -35.80 12.98 -3.54
CA GLU A 141 -36.86 13.59 -4.35
C GLU A 141 -37.35 12.57 -5.38
N ALA A 142 -38.64 12.26 -5.35
CA ALA A 142 -39.28 11.41 -6.34
C ALA A 142 -39.97 12.28 -7.39
N SER A 143 -39.69 12.04 -8.67
CA SER A 143 -40.43 12.68 -9.77
C SER A 143 -41.63 11.83 -10.16
N GLU A 144 -42.77 12.46 -10.41
CA GLU A 144 -43.94 11.79 -10.97
C GLU A 144 -43.69 11.43 -12.45
N SER A 145 -43.45 10.16 -12.73
CA SER A 145 -43.49 9.64 -14.10
C SER A 145 -44.95 9.43 -14.53
N SER A 146 -45.34 10.01 -15.66
CA SER A 146 -46.68 9.94 -16.29
C SER A 146 -47.10 8.55 -16.77
N THR A 147 -46.50 7.47 -16.26
CA THR A 147 -46.82 6.08 -16.60
C THR A 147 -47.18 5.36 -15.30
N GLY A 148 -48.48 5.10 -15.12
CA GLY A 148 -49.09 4.55 -13.91
C GLY A 148 -48.67 3.11 -13.59
N GLY A 149 -47.43 2.92 -13.17
CA GLY A 149 -46.91 1.69 -12.58
C GLY A 149 -46.43 1.97 -11.16
N TYR A 150 -46.79 1.08 -10.22
CA TYR A 150 -46.41 1.13 -8.81
C TYR A 150 -44.88 1.04 -8.64
N GLY A 151 -44.20 2.18 -8.68
CA GLY A 151 -42.77 2.30 -8.39
C GLY A 151 -42.40 3.74 -8.12
N LYS A 152 -41.94 4.06 -6.91
CA LYS A 152 -41.37 5.36 -6.60
C LYS A 152 -40.04 5.49 -7.36
N ASN A 153 -40.06 6.14 -8.52
CA ASN A 153 -38.83 6.50 -9.22
C ASN A 153 -38.22 7.74 -8.55
N ILE A 154 -37.08 7.55 -7.89
CA ILE A 154 -36.31 8.62 -7.28
C ILE A 154 -35.51 9.30 -8.38
N SER A 155 -35.67 10.62 -8.54
CA SER A 155 -34.99 11.39 -9.58
C SER A 155 -33.65 11.95 -9.11
N HIS A 156 -33.57 12.44 -7.86
CA HIS A 156 -32.33 12.91 -7.24
C HIS A 156 -32.39 12.74 -5.72
N VAL A 157 -31.22 12.70 -5.07
CA VAL A 157 -31.12 12.68 -3.60
C VAL A 157 -30.46 13.96 -3.14
N ILE A 158 -31.07 14.63 -2.17
CA ILE A 158 -30.48 15.77 -1.49
C ILE A 158 -29.78 15.27 -0.22
N ILE A 159 -28.49 15.57 -0.11
CA ILE A 159 -27.68 15.30 1.09
C ILE A 159 -27.14 16.61 1.65
N GLY A 160 -27.43 16.86 2.92
CA GLY A 160 -26.79 17.91 3.71
C GLY A 160 -25.55 17.34 4.41
N LEU A 161 -24.37 17.88 4.09
CA LEU A 161 -23.13 17.57 4.79
C LEU A 161 -22.69 18.75 5.65
N LYS A 162 -22.38 18.49 6.92
CA LYS A 162 -21.86 19.46 7.87
C LYS A 162 -20.41 19.17 8.20
N THR A 163 -19.59 20.21 8.16
CA THR A 163 -18.21 20.19 8.62
C THR A 163 -18.04 21.26 9.70
N VAL A 164 -16.89 21.26 10.37
CA VAL A 164 -16.53 22.30 11.36
C VAL A 164 -16.54 23.71 10.74
N LYS A 165 -16.28 23.82 9.43
CA LYS A 165 -16.18 25.10 8.72
C LYS A 165 -17.52 25.59 8.15
N GLY A 166 -18.50 24.71 8.01
CA GLY A 166 -19.80 25.06 7.43
C GLY A 166 -20.61 23.87 6.95
N THR A 167 -21.83 24.16 6.54
CA THR A 167 -22.78 23.21 5.97
C THR A 167 -22.91 23.40 4.46
N LYS A 168 -23.05 22.31 3.72
CA LYS A 168 -23.28 22.33 2.28
C LYS A 168 -24.33 21.27 1.92
N GLN A 169 -25.34 21.68 1.16
CA GLN A 169 -26.31 20.77 0.57
C GLN A 169 -25.85 20.38 -0.84
N LEU A 170 -25.94 19.09 -1.15
CA LEU A 170 -25.54 18.49 -2.42
C LEU A 170 -26.74 17.78 -3.03
N LYS A 171 -26.94 17.98 -4.33
CA LYS A 171 -27.88 17.18 -5.14
C LYS A 171 -27.09 16.08 -5.84
N LEU A 172 -27.44 14.84 -5.55
CA LEU A 172 -26.75 13.64 -6.02
C LEU A 172 -27.67 12.78 -6.89
N ASP A 173 -27.04 11.95 -7.70
CA ASP A 173 -27.72 11.01 -8.59
C ASP A 173 -28.42 9.88 -7.81
N PRO A 174 -29.56 9.33 -8.29
CA PRO A 174 -30.28 8.23 -7.65
C PRO A 174 -29.43 6.99 -7.40
N THR A 175 -28.42 6.73 -8.22
CA THR A 175 -27.52 5.57 -8.02
C THR A 175 -26.81 5.59 -6.66
N ILE A 176 -26.58 6.79 -6.09
CA ILE A 176 -25.97 6.95 -4.78
C ILE A 176 -26.98 6.57 -3.68
N TYR A 177 -28.29 6.70 -3.91
CA TYR A 177 -29.32 6.32 -2.94
C TYR A 177 -29.23 4.84 -2.54
N ASP A 178 -29.09 3.97 -3.54
CA ASP A 178 -29.00 2.51 -3.32
C ASP A 178 -27.73 2.15 -2.54
N ALA A 179 -26.62 2.84 -2.81
CA ALA A 179 -25.39 2.68 -2.06
C ALA A 179 -25.54 3.12 -0.59
N LEU A 180 -26.25 4.22 -0.33
CA LEU A 180 -26.51 4.72 1.03
C LEU A 180 -27.42 3.79 1.83
N ILE A 181 -28.44 3.22 1.20
CA ILE A 181 -29.31 2.21 1.84
C ILE A 181 -28.48 0.96 2.20
N LYS A 182 -27.62 0.52 1.28
CA LYS A 182 -26.79 -0.66 1.48
C LYS A 182 -25.81 -0.49 2.65
N GLU A 183 -25.19 0.69 2.75
CA GLU A 183 -24.28 1.05 3.85
C GLU A 183 -25.03 1.49 5.12
N LYS A 184 -26.38 1.48 5.11
CA LYS A 184 -27.26 1.85 6.23
C LYS A 184 -26.93 3.23 6.81
N VAL A 185 -26.66 4.18 5.92
CA VAL A 185 -26.39 5.56 6.33
C VAL A 185 -27.65 6.17 6.92
N THR A 186 -27.54 6.73 8.11
CA THR A 186 -28.63 7.39 8.82
C THR A 186 -28.23 8.81 9.18
N VAL A 187 -29.21 9.70 9.31
CA VAL A 187 -28.99 11.07 9.77
C VAL A 187 -28.52 11.03 11.22
N CYS A 188 -27.41 11.69 11.51
CA CYS A 188 -26.91 11.81 12.88
C CYS A 188 -27.84 12.74 13.69
N SER A 189 -28.85 12.16 14.33
CA SER A 189 -29.73 12.86 15.28
C SER A 189 -29.12 12.97 16.69
N GLN A 190 -27.90 12.44 16.90
CA GLN A 190 -27.13 12.60 18.12
C GLN A 190 -25.63 12.82 17.83
N PRO A 191 -24.95 13.72 18.57
CA PRO A 191 -23.56 14.14 18.32
C PRO A 191 -22.47 13.09 18.65
N SER A 192 -22.75 11.79 18.60
CA SER A 192 -21.85 10.75 19.13
C SER A 192 -21.33 9.71 18.15
N LEU A 193 -21.68 9.72 16.86
CA LEU A 193 -21.06 8.79 15.90
C LEU A 193 -20.75 9.47 14.57
N ALA A 194 -19.48 9.87 14.42
CA ALA A 194 -18.90 10.26 13.15
C ALA A 194 -18.77 9.02 12.24
N LEU A 195 -19.79 8.75 11.43
CA LEU A 195 -19.65 7.86 10.28
C LEU A 195 -19.05 8.67 9.12
N CYS A 196 -17.74 8.50 8.93
CA CYS A 196 -16.99 9.04 7.81
C CYS A 196 -17.44 8.28 6.53
N LEU A 197 -18.23 8.92 5.67
CA LEU A 197 -18.47 8.45 4.30
C LEU A 197 -17.23 8.77 3.45
N CYS A 198 -16.39 7.78 3.19
CA CYS A 198 -15.45 7.83 2.07
C CYS A 198 -16.02 7.02 0.90
N CYS A 199 -16.40 7.70 -0.19
CA CYS A 199 -16.54 7.10 -1.51
C CYS A 199 -15.26 7.31 -2.33
#